data_AF-A0A0M4FKH2-F1
#
_entry.id   AF-A0A0M4FKH2-F1
#
_cell.length_a   1.000
_cell.length_b   1.000
_cell.length_c   1.000
_cell.angle_alpha   90.00
_cell.angle_beta   90.00
_cell.angle_gamma   90.00
#
_symmetry.space_group_name_H-M   'P 1'
#
loop_
_entity.id
_entity.type
_entity.pdbx_description
1 polymer ?
#
loop_
_entity_poly.entity_id
_entity_poly.type
_entity_poly.pdbx_seq_one_letter_code
_entity_poly.pdbx_strand_id
1 'polypeptide(L)'
;MISFQNHTFEIIENFKDGFDEEAFKNRYSEILNKYDYIVGDWGYNQLRLKGFFDDHNQKAAFDTKISTLDEYIYEYCNFGCAYFVLKRIKK
;
A
#
# COMPACT_ATOMS: atom_id res chain seq x y z
N MET A 1 -2.19 11.90 7.45
CA MET A 1 -1.63 10.90 8.38
C MET A 1 -2.77 10.19 9.08
N ILE A 2 -2.65 8.89 9.32
CA ILE A 2 -3.69 8.01 9.86
C ILE A 2 -3.06 7.14 10.93
N SER A 3 -3.77 6.94 12.03
CA SER A 3 -3.31 6.08 13.12
C SER A 3 -4.24 4.88 13.25
N PHE A 4 -3.68 3.68 13.13
CA PHE A 4 -4.43 2.43 13.19
C PHE A 4 -3.58 1.31 13.82
N GLN A 5 -4.14 0.53 14.74
CA GLN A 5 -3.46 -0.57 15.44
C GLN A 5 -2.05 -0.24 15.96
N ASN A 6 -1.89 0.88 16.66
CA ASN A 6 -0.60 1.39 17.17
C ASN A 6 0.44 1.70 16.09
N HIS A 7 0.02 1.78 14.83
CA HIS A 7 0.84 2.19 13.71
C HIS A 7 0.37 3.53 13.17
N THR A 8 1.32 4.35 12.75
CA THR A 8 1.04 5.62 12.08
C THR A 8 1.42 5.46 10.62
N PHE A 9 0.49 5.82 9.75
CA PHE A 9 0.64 5.79 8.30
C PHE A 9 0.55 7.20 7.74
N GLU A 10 1.42 7.50 6.79
CA GLU A 10 1.38 8.70 5.98
C GLU A 10 0.90 8.33 4.58
N ILE A 11 -0.05 9.08 4.04
CA ILE A 11 -0.46 8.92 2.64
C ILE A 11 0.60 9.62 1.81
N ILE A 12 1.41 8.85 1.10
CA ILE A 12 2.44 9.40 0.22
C ILE A 12 1.91 9.62 -1.20
N GLU A 13 0.87 8.87 -1.57
CA GLU A 13 0.22 8.99 -2.87
C GLU A 13 -1.26 8.61 -2.77
N ASN A 14 -2.11 9.38 -3.45
CA ASN A 14 -3.54 9.14 -3.54
C ASN A 14 -4.02 9.45 -4.95
N PHE A 15 -4.02 8.45 -5.82
CA PHE A 15 -4.42 8.59 -7.20
C PHE A 15 -5.94 8.40 -7.35
N LYS A 16 -6.60 9.36 -8.00
CA LYS A 16 -8.06 9.40 -8.20
C LYS A 16 -8.87 9.31 -6.91
N ASP A 17 -8.36 9.87 -5.82
CA ASP A 17 -9.00 9.81 -4.50
C ASP A 17 -9.33 8.37 -4.06
N GLY A 18 -8.46 7.41 -4.42
CA GLY A 18 -8.65 5.99 -4.10
C GLY A 18 -8.53 5.66 -2.61
N PHE A 19 -7.99 6.55 -1.78
CA PHE A 19 -7.88 6.30 -0.36
C PHE A 19 -9.22 6.41 0.37
N ASP A 20 -9.70 5.30 0.91
CA ASP A 20 -10.85 5.22 1.81
C ASP A 20 -10.39 4.58 3.14
N GLU A 21 -10.52 5.34 4.23
CA GLU A 21 -10.03 4.91 5.55
C GLU A 21 -10.82 3.72 6.11
N GLU A 22 -12.13 3.65 5.87
CA GLU A 22 -12.97 2.57 6.37
C GLU A 22 -12.69 1.28 5.60
N ALA A 23 -12.63 1.36 4.27
CA ALA A 23 -12.28 0.23 3.41
C ALA A 23 -10.87 -0.30 3.73
N PHE A 24 -9.90 0.59 3.94
CA PHE A 24 -8.55 0.22 4.36
C PHE A 24 -8.56 -0.54 5.68
N LYS A 25 -9.21 -0.01 6.72
CA LYS A 25 -9.29 -0.67 8.04
C LYS A 25 -9.97 -2.03 7.97
N ASN A 26 -11.04 -2.14 7.19
CA ASN A 26 -11.79 -3.38 7.01
C ASN A 26 -10.98 -4.45 6.28
N ARG A 27 -10.12 -4.06 5.33
CA ARG A 27 -9.30 -4.99 4.53
C ARG A 27 -7.95 -5.31 5.17
N TYR A 28 -7.51 -4.47 6.11
CA TYR A 28 -6.22 -4.58 6.77
C TYR A 28 -6.03 -5.94 7.46
N SER A 29 -4.83 -6.50 7.36
CA SER A 29 -4.45 -7.73 8.03
C SER A 29 -3.11 -7.52 8.72
N GLU A 30 -2.94 -8.14 9.90
CA GLU A 30 -1.70 -8.06 10.69
C GLU A 30 -0.46 -8.54 9.93
N ILE A 31 -0.63 -9.40 8.90
CA ILE A 31 0.49 -9.79 8.02
C ILE A 31 1.13 -8.59 7.31
N LEU A 32 0.40 -7.48 7.17
CA LEU A 32 0.90 -6.24 6.59
C LEU A 32 1.83 -5.47 7.55
N ASN A 33 1.87 -5.83 8.84
CA ASN A 33 2.69 -5.14 9.85
C ASN A 33 4.19 -5.22 9.58
N LYS A 34 4.63 -6.24 8.85
CA LYS A 34 6.06 -6.41 8.50
C LYS A 34 6.55 -5.47 7.41
N TYR A 35 5.64 -4.85 6.65
CA TYR A 35 5.99 -4.03 5.49
C TYR A 35 6.09 -2.54 5.86
N ASP A 36 6.99 -1.85 5.16
CA ASP A 36 7.24 -0.42 5.32
C ASP A 36 6.19 0.42 4.57
N TYR A 37 5.68 -0.10 3.46
CA TYR A 37 4.67 0.54 2.62
C TYR A 37 3.49 -0.41 2.43
N ILE A 38 2.29 0.16 2.32
CA ILE A 38 1.07 -0.55 1.97
C ILE A 38 0.44 0.17 0.80
N VAL A 39 0.23 -0.57 -0.28
CA VAL A 39 -0.43 -0.10 -1.49
C VAL A 39 -1.83 -0.66 -1.48
N GLY A 40 -2.80 0.22 -1.67
CA GLY A 40 -4.19 -0.15 -1.87
C GLY A 40 -4.59 0.17 -3.31
N ASP A 41 -5.06 -0.83 -4.05
CA ASP A 41 -5.53 -0.65 -5.41
C ASP A 41 -6.96 -1.20 -5.58
N TRP A 42 -7.73 -0.58 -6.48
CA TRP A 42 -9.12 -0.92 -6.71
C TRP A 42 -9.29 -1.75 -7.99
N GLY A 43 -9.23 -3.06 -7.85
CA GLY A 43 -9.54 -4.01 -8.93
C GLY A 43 -11.02 -4.40 -8.88
N TYR A 44 -11.77 -4.17 -9.96
CA TYR A 44 -13.21 -4.53 -10.05
C TYR A 44 -14.05 -4.03 -8.85
N ASN A 45 -13.79 -2.79 -8.40
CA ASN A 45 -14.40 -2.17 -7.21
C ASN A 45 -14.13 -2.92 -5.88
N GLN A 46 -13.12 -3.79 -5.85
CA GLN A 46 -12.66 -4.42 -4.62
C GLN A 46 -11.28 -3.91 -4.25
N LEU A 47 -11.14 -3.45 -3.00
CA LEU A 47 -9.87 -3.01 -2.47
C LEU A 47 -8.95 -4.22 -2.24
N ARG A 48 -7.77 -4.16 -2.84
CA ARG A 48 -6.66 -5.09 -2.59
C ARG A 48 -5.57 -4.33 -1.86
N LEU A 49 -5.03 -4.95 -0.80
CA LEU A 49 -3.90 -4.40 -0.07
C LEU A 49 -2.68 -5.28 -0.31
N LYS A 50 -1.57 -4.67 -0.75
CA LYS A 50 -0.28 -5.32 -0.89
C LYS A 50 0.80 -4.57 -0.11
N GLY A 51 1.63 -5.32 0.59
CA GLY A 51 2.75 -4.77 1.34
C GLY A 51 4.03 -4.73 0.52
N PHE A 52 4.78 -3.64 0.67
CA PHE A 52 6.09 -3.44 0.06
C PHE A 52 7.12 -3.01 1.11
N PHE A 53 8.35 -3.43 0.94
CA PHE A 53 9.49 -3.03 1.75
C PHE A 53 10.17 -1.80 1.15
N ASP A 54 10.86 -1.05 2.00
CA ASP A 54 11.77 -0.01 1.55
C ASP A 54 12.92 -0.61 0.74
N ASP A 55 13.40 0.10 -0.29
CA ASP A 55 14.43 -0.40 -1.20
C ASP A 55 15.76 -0.73 -0.47
N HIS A 56 16.01 -0.03 0.64
CA HIS A 56 17.18 -0.23 1.50
C HIS A 56 17.11 -1.53 2.32
N ASN A 57 15.97 -2.22 2.35
CA ASN A 57 15.83 -3.48 3.05
C ASN A 57 16.54 -4.61 2.28
N GLN A 58 17.75 -4.96 2.72
CA GLN A 58 18.59 -5.99 2.09
C GLN A 58 17.98 -7.39 2.12
N LYS A 59 16.98 -7.65 2.97
CA LYS A 59 16.29 -8.95 3.07
C LYS A 59 15.01 -9.01 2.23
N ALA A 60 14.59 -7.90 1.61
CA ALA A 60 13.41 -7.87 0.77
C ALA A 60 13.69 -8.55 -0.58
N ALA A 61 12.77 -9.41 -1.01
CA ALA A 61 12.77 -9.90 -2.38
C ALA A 61 12.48 -8.73 -3.33
N PHE A 62 13.09 -8.74 -4.53
CA PHE A 62 13.06 -7.62 -5.46
C PHE A 62 11.63 -7.20 -5.82
N ASP A 63 10.73 -8.16 -6.03
CA ASP A 63 9.30 -8.01 -6.35
C ASP A 63 8.44 -7.44 -5.20
N THR A 64 9.04 -7.29 -4.02
CA THR A 64 8.39 -6.72 -2.83
C THR A 64 8.96 -5.36 -2.45
N LYS A 65 9.80 -4.75 -3.29
CA LYS A 65 10.39 -3.44 -3.05
C LYS A 65 9.50 -2.33 -3.59
N ILE A 66 9.51 -1.18 -2.92
CA ILE A 66 8.68 -0.04 -3.33
C ILE A 66 9.08 0.49 -4.71
N SER A 67 10.34 0.30 -5.15
CA SER A 67 10.78 0.62 -6.51
C SER A 67 10.00 -0.10 -7.61
N THR A 68 9.43 -1.27 -7.33
CA THR A 68 8.67 -2.07 -8.32
C THR A 68 7.17 -1.78 -8.27
N LEU A 69 6.77 -0.70 -7.60
CA LEU A 69 5.37 -0.31 -7.47
C LEU A 69 4.74 0.00 -8.82
N ASP A 70 5.43 0.76 -9.68
CA ASP A 70 4.90 1.19 -10.98
C ASP A 70 4.59 -0.02 -11.87
N GLU A 71 5.47 -1.02 -11.86
CA GLU A 71 5.28 -2.29 -12.56
C GLU A 71 4.08 -3.05 -11.97
N TYR A 72 3.95 -3.11 -10.64
CA TYR A 72 2.80 -3.73 -9.99
C TYR A 72 1.47 -3.06 -10.36
N ILE A 73 1.40 -1.73 -10.33
CA ILE A 73 0.19 -1.01 -10.75
C ILE A 73 -0.08 -1.28 -12.22
N TYR A 74 0.92 -1.20 -13.10
CA TYR A 74 0.74 -1.44 -14.53
C TYR A 74 0.23 -2.86 -14.84
N GLU A 75 0.74 -3.88 -14.15
CA GLU A 75 0.37 -5.28 -14.37
C GLU A 75 -0.99 -5.64 -13.76
N TYR A 76 -1.30 -5.11 -12.58
CA TYR A 76 -2.45 -5.57 -11.79
C TYR A 76 -3.60 -4.56 -11.69
N CYS A 77 -3.32 -3.25 -11.74
CA CYS A 77 -4.31 -2.18 -11.72
C CYS A 77 -4.62 -1.81 -13.17
N ASN A 78 -5.77 -2.31 -13.67
CA ASN A 78 -6.29 -2.01 -15.00
C ASN A 78 -6.20 -0.50 -15.32
N PHE A 79 -6.10 -0.15 -16.61
CA PHE A 79 -5.96 1.25 -17.04
C PHE A 79 -6.87 2.23 -16.27
N GLY A 80 -6.24 3.11 -15.49
CA GLY A 80 -6.92 4.14 -14.73
C GLY A 80 -7.64 3.66 -13.47
N CYS A 81 -7.30 2.51 -12.89
CA CYS A 81 -7.81 2.14 -11.58
C CYS A 81 -7.28 3.10 -10.50
N ALA A 82 -8.11 3.38 -9.49
CA ALA A 82 -7.72 4.21 -8.36
C ALA A 82 -6.79 3.41 -7.45
N TYR A 83 -5.80 4.08 -6.88
CA TYR A 83 -4.91 3.45 -5.91
C TYR A 83 -4.35 4.50 -4.95
N PHE A 84 -3.80 4.02 -3.86
CA PHE A 84 -3.14 4.83 -2.86
C PHE A 84 -1.92 4.11 -2.31
N VAL A 85 -1.00 4.87 -1.76
CA VAL A 85 0.19 4.35 -1.12
C VAL A 85 0.33 4.96 0.27
N LEU A 86 0.45 4.10 1.26
CA LEU A 86 0.67 4.45 2.65
C LEU A 86 2.09 4.06 3.04
N LYS A 87 2.84 5.00 3.62
CA LYS A 87 4.12 4.74 4.28
C LYS A 87 3.92 4.62 5.78
N ARG A 88 4.47 3.57 6.38
CA ARG A 88 4.51 3.43 7.83
C ARG A 88 5.56 4.37 8.41
N ILE A 89 5.15 5.21 9.35
CA ILE A 89 6.04 6.07 10.11
C ILE A 89 6.54 5.27 11.31
N LYS A 90 7.85 4.99 11.31
CA LYS A 90 8.54 4.44 12.48
C LYS A 90 8.83 5.61 13.42
N LYS A 91 8.23 5.57 14.61
CA LYS A 91 8.62 6.47 15.71
C LYS A 91 9.90 5.96 16.37
#